data_AF-A0A0C9SAL6-F1
#
_entry.id   AF-A0A0C9SAL6-F1
#
_cell.length_a   1.000
_cell.length_b   1.000
_cell.length_c   1.000
_cell.angle_alpha   90.00
_cell.angle_beta   90.00
_cell.angle_gamma   90.00
#
_symmetry.space_group_name_H-M   'P 1'
#
loop_
_entity.id
_entity.type
_entity.pdbx_description
1 polymer ?
#
loop_
_entity_poly.entity_id
_entity_poly.type
_entity_poly.pdbx_seq_one_letter_code
_entity_poly.pdbx_strand_id
1 'polypeptide(L)'
;GFVDLGGHTPADQKNVLADHGMIVLFQPFTGKWTQILGVFASKGNVKAPTLAKIILETTVLAEKAGLFVDCITCDGASWNRSMWRLFGIQGSPSHVRSSTKHPVDPKRQLYFLSDFPHLLKNVRNGFVGKGYLTPAGHVHIGI
;
A
#
# COMPACT_ATOMS: atom_id res chain seq x y z
N GLY A 1 -3.65 0.48 -24.20
CA GLY A 1 -3.44 -0.97 -24.03
C GLY A 1 -4.61 -1.57 -23.28
N PHE A 2 -4.67 -2.90 -23.20
CA PHE A 2 -5.66 -3.59 -22.35
C PHE A 2 -5.12 -3.75 -20.93
N VAL A 3 -5.98 -4.14 -19.99
CA VAL A 3 -5.57 -4.49 -18.64
C VAL A 3 -4.57 -5.63 -18.68
N ASP A 4 -3.44 -5.43 -18.02
CA ASP A 4 -2.36 -6.40 -17.87
C ASP A 4 -1.79 -6.28 -16.44
N LEU A 5 -2.22 -7.20 -15.59
CA LEU A 5 -1.72 -7.41 -14.22
C LEU A 5 -0.80 -8.65 -14.16
N GLY A 6 -0.18 -9.00 -15.29
CA GLY A 6 0.62 -10.21 -15.44
C GLY A 6 -0.20 -11.48 -15.27
N GLY A 7 0.39 -12.49 -14.62
CA GLY A 7 -0.26 -13.77 -14.30
C GLY A 7 -1.49 -13.64 -13.39
N HIS A 8 -1.70 -12.48 -12.75
CA HIS A 8 -2.84 -12.22 -11.87
C HIS A 8 -4.00 -11.51 -12.56
N THR A 9 -3.93 -11.28 -13.88
CA THR A 9 -4.99 -10.64 -14.65
C THR A 9 -6.29 -11.46 -14.59
N PRO A 10 -7.38 -10.91 -14.00
CA PRO A 10 -8.67 -11.60 -13.97
C PRO A 10 -9.21 -11.85 -15.38
N ALA A 11 -9.84 -13.01 -15.59
CA ALA A 11 -10.33 -13.41 -16.92
C ALA A 11 -11.35 -12.42 -17.51
N ASP A 12 -12.18 -11.82 -16.65
CA ASP A 12 -13.16 -10.78 -16.99
C ASP A 12 -12.51 -9.44 -17.39
N GLN A 13 -11.22 -9.24 -17.14
CA GLN A 13 -10.52 -7.98 -17.41
C GLN A 13 -9.59 -8.03 -18.63
N LYS A 14 -9.28 -9.21 -19.19
CA LYS A 14 -8.27 -9.35 -20.27
C LYS A 14 -8.53 -8.50 -21.51
N ASN A 15 -9.81 -8.26 -21.85
CA ASN A 15 -10.20 -7.47 -23.02
C ASN A 15 -10.70 -6.06 -22.66
N VAL A 16 -10.51 -5.64 -21.41
CA VAL A 16 -10.90 -4.31 -20.93
C VAL A 16 -9.78 -3.33 -21.21
N LEU A 17 -10.10 -2.13 -21.73
CA LEU A 17 -9.13 -1.07 -21.95
C LEU A 17 -8.60 -0.53 -20.63
N ALA A 18 -7.28 -0.53 -20.44
CA ALA A 18 -6.66 0.05 -19.26
C ALA A 18 -6.73 1.59 -19.30
N ASP A 19 -6.86 2.20 -18.12
CA ASP A 19 -6.86 3.66 -17.93
C ASP A 19 -5.96 4.12 -16.77
N HIS A 20 -5.35 3.19 -16.03
CA HIS A 20 -4.39 3.48 -14.96
C HIS A 20 -3.13 2.63 -15.11
N GLY A 21 -2.01 3.16 -14.61
CA GLY A 21 -0.77 2.42 -14.44
C GLY A 21 -0.48 2.19 -12.96
N MET A 22 -0.20 0.95 -12.58
CA MET A 22 0.26 0.60 -11.25
C MET A 22 1.75 0.24 -11.31
N ILE A 23 2.56 0.88 -10.46
CA ILE A 23 4.00 0.66 -10.39
C ILE A 23 4.34 0.11 -9.01
N VAL A 24 5.14 -0.95 -8.97
CA VAL A 24 5.78 -1.43 -7.74
C VAL A 24 7.25 -1.03 -7.80
N LEU A 25 7.67 -0.20 -6.85
CA LEU A 25 9.01 0.38 -6.78
C LEU A 25 9.73 -0.16 -5.54
N PHE A 26 10.99 -0.51 -5.71
CA PHE A 26 11.91 -0.79 -4.61
C PHE A 26 12.74 0.46 -4.30
N GLN A 27 12.81 0.78 -3.01
CA GLN A 27 13.64 1.83 -2.45
C GLN A 27 14.43 1.21 -1.28
N PRO A 28 15.77 1.11 -1.36
CA PRO A 28 16.59 0.68 -0.24
C PRO A 28 16.60 1.73 0.86
N PHE A 29 16.77 1.30 2.12
CA PHE A 29 17.04 2.20 3.24
C PHE A 29 18.43 2.84 3.14
N THR A 30 19.41 2.07 2.63
CA THR A 30 20.79 2.52 2.46
C THR A 30 21.12 2.65 0.99
N GLY A 31 21.53 3.85 0.57
CA GLY A 31 21.85 4.16 -0.82
C GLY A 31 20.88 5.18 -1.42
N LYS A 32 21.24 5.72 -2.58
CA LYS A 32 20.46 6.74 -3.32
C LYS A 32 20.06 6.22 -4.70
N TRP A 33 19.29 5.14 -4.73
CA TRP A 33 18.78 4.56 -5.97
C TRP A 33 17.38 4.02 -5.76
N THR A 34 16.65 3.83 -6.85
CA THR A 34 15.34 3.18 -6.90
C THR A 34 15.32 2.21 -8.07
N GLN A 35 14.48 1.19 -7.98
CA GLN A 35 14.27 0.24 -9.07
C GLN A 35 12.79 -0.06 -9.21
N ILE A 36 12.28 0.07 -10.44
CA ILE A 36 10.94 -0.42 -10.75
C ILE A 36 11.01 -1.95 -10.82
N LEU A 37 10.23 -2.62 -9.99
CA LEU A 37 10.12 -4.08 -9.95
C LEU A 37 8.97 -4.60 -10.81
N GLY A 38 7.93 -3.77 -11.03
CA GLY A 38 6.78 -4.13 -11.85
C GLY A 38 6.02 -2.91 -12.34
N VAL A 39 5.51 -3.01 -13.57
CA VAL A 39 4.61 -2.02 -14.18
C VAL A 39 3.41 -2.79 -14.72
N PHE A 40 2.23 -2.38 -14.31
CA PHE A 40 0.98 -3.06 -14.64
C PHE A 40 -0.03 -2.07 -15.20
N ALA A 41 -0.79 -2.49 -16.19
CA ALA A 41 -1.89 -1.71 -16.75
C ALA A 41 -3.20 -2.15 -16.10
N SER A 42 -3.96 -1.23 -15.50
CA SER A 42 -5.20 -1.55 -14.81
C SER A 42 -6.39 -0.72 -15.33
N LYS A 43 -7.61 -1.23 -15.11
CA LYS A 43 -8.85 -0.46 -15.23
C LYS A 43 -9.24 0.02 -13.85
N GLY A 44 -9.02 1.30 -13.58
CA GLY A 44 -9.16 1.89 -12.25
C GLY A 44 -8.25 1.21 -11.23
N ASN A 45 -8.75 1.12 -9.99
CA ASN A 45 -8.01 0.57 -8.87
C ASN A 45 -7.94 -0.96 -8.94
N VAL A 46 -6.74 -1.51 -8.71
CA VAL A 46 -6.56 -2.96 -8.60
C VAL A 46 -7.29 -3.49 -7.36
N LYS A 47 -8.12 -4.52 -7.54
CA LYS A 47 -8.88 -5.14 -6.44
C LYS A 47 -7.91 -5.69 -5.39
N ALA A 48 -8.26 -5.53 -4.12
CA ALA A 48 -7.40 -5.88 -2.99
C ALA A 48 -6.83 -7.32 -3.03
N PRO A 49 -7.60 -8.38 -3.40
CA PRO A 49 -7.04 -9.73 -3.50
C PRO A 49 -5.97 -9.87 -4.59
N THR A 50 -6.18 -9.24 -5.75
CA THR A 50 -5.21 -9.24 -6.85
C THR A 50 -3.97 -8.44 -6.46
N LEU A 51 -4.15 -7.28 -5.83
CA LEU A 51 -3.05 -6.46 -5.34
C LEU A 51 -2.21 -7.21 -4.29
N ALA A 52 -2.85 -7.92 -3.36
CA ALA A 52 -2.15 -8.71 -2.35
C ALA A 52 -1.26 -9.80 -2.98
N LYS A 53 -1.76 -10.48 -4.02
CA LYS A 53 -0.97 -11.49 -4.77
C LYS A 53 0.25 -10.85 -5.46
N ILE A 54 0.05 -9.72 -6.13
CA ILE A 54 1.14 -9.00 -6.82
C ILE A 54 2.21 -8.55 -5.81
N ILE A 55 1.81 -7.98 -4.67
CA ILE A 55 2.76 -7.53 -3.63
C ILE A 55 3.49 -8.72 -3.01
N LEU A 56 2.79 -9.82 -2.73
CA LEU A 56 3.40 -11.03 -2.18
C LEU A 56 4.43 -11.63 -3.15
N GLU A 57 4.07 -11.79 -4.42
CA GLU A 57 4.99 -12.31 -5.44
C GLU A 57 6.19 -11.38 -5.63
N THR A 58 5.94 -10.06 -5.73
CA THR A 58 7.03 -9.07 -5.88
C THR A 58 7.99 -9.14 -4.69
N THR A 59 7.47 -9.27 -3.46
CA THR A 59 8.28 -9.41 -2.24
C THR A 59 9.16 -10.67 -2.31
N VAL A 60 8.57 -11.81 -2.70
CA VAL A 60 9.31 -13.08 -2.81
C VAL A 60 10.39 -13.01 -3.90
N LEU A 61 10.08 -12.42 -5.05
CA LEU A 61 11.03 -12.29 -6.16
C LEU A 61 12.16 -11.31 -5.83
N ALA A 62 11.85 -10.18 -5.19
CA ALA A 62 12.84 -9.21 -4.74
C ALA A 62 13.83 -9.84 -3.76
N GLU A 63 13.34 -10.54 -2.74
CA GLU A 63 14.16 -11.22 -1.73
C GLU A 63 15.05 -12.31 -2.34
N LYS A 64 14.52 -13.10 -3.29
CA LYS A 64 15.32 -14.10 -4.02
C LYS A 64 16.44 -13.46 -4.86
N ALA A 65 16.24 -12.22 -5.31
CA ALA A 65 17.25 -11.44 -6.03
C ALA A 65 18.24 -10.71 -5.11
N GLY A 66 18.15 -10.89 -3.79
CA GLY A 66 18.99 -10.21 -2.80
C GLY A 66 18.53 -8.80 -2.43
N LEU A 67 17.32 -8.40 -2.85
CA LEU A 67 16.68 -7.16 -2.42
C LEU A 67 15.84 -7.44 -1.17
N PHE A 68 16.40 -7.19 0.01
CA PHE A 68 15.69 -7.41 1.27
C PHE A 68 14.55 -6.39 1.45
N VAL A 69 13.33 -6.91 1.64
CA VAL A 69 12.09 -6.14 1.77
C VAL A 69 11.58 -6.21 3.21
N ASP A 70 11.86 -5.19 4.01
CA ASP A 70 11.36 -5.14 5.38
C ASP A 70 9.98 -4.48 5.49
N CYS A 71 9.64 -3.59 4.55
CA CYS A 71 8.43 -2.77 4.62
C CYS A 71 7.72 -2.68 3.26
N ILE A 72 6.39 -2.75 3.29
CA ILE A 72 5.51 -2.36 2.19
C ILE A 72 4.92 -0.98 2.49
N THR A 73 5.05 -0.04 1.56
CA THR A 73 4.51 1.32 1.70
C THR A 73 3.48 1.62 0.61
N CYS A 74 2.34 2.20 0.99
CA CYS A 74 1.34 2.70 0.05
C CYS A 74 0.52 3.83 0.69
N ASP A 75 -0.27 4.52 -0.13
CA ASP A 75 -1.21 5.53 0.35
C ASP A 75 -2.32 4.93 1.23
N GLY A 76 -3.11 5.80 1.85
CA GLY A 76 -4.26 5.44 2.67
C GLY A 76 -5.54 5.17 1.89
N ALA A 77 -5.50 4.79 0.62
CA ALA A 77 -6.71 4.49 -0.14
C ALA A 77 -7.46 3.26 0.39
N SER A 78 -8.76 3.19 0.13
CA SER A 78 -9.62 2.13 0.67
C SER A 78 -9.21 0.72 0.21
N TRP A 79 -8.81 0.56 -1.05
CA TRP A 79 -8.35 -0.71 -1.60
C TRP A 79 -6.99 -1.14 -1.03
N ASN A 80 -6.08 -0.20 -0.79
CA ASN A 80 -4.79 -0.46 -0.15
C ASN A 80 -4.98 -0.94 1.29
N ARG A 81 -5.85 -0.28 2.07
CA ARG A 81 -6.24 -0.76 3.41
C ARG A 81 -7.00 -2.10 3.38
N SER A 82 -7.75 -2.38 2.32
CA SER A 82 -8.35 -3.71 2.12
C SER A 82 -7.30 -4.77 1.85
N MET A 83 -6.26 -4.45 1.08
CA MET A 83 -5.12 -5.34 0.85
C MET A 83 -4.36 -5.62 2.16
N TRP A 84 -4.12 -4.59 2.97
CA TRP A 84 -3.48 -4.74 4.29
C TRP A 84 -4.22 -5.74 5.20
N ARG A 85 -5.55 -5.68 5.21
CA ARG A 85 -6.39 -6.62 5.98
C ARG A 85 -6.21 -8.07 5.54
N LEU A 86 -5.95 -8.33 4.26
CA LEU A 86 -5.65 -9.68 3.76
C LEU A 86 -4.31 -10.22 4.30
N PHE A 87 -3.38 -9.34 4.68
CA PHE A 87 -2.16 -9.70 5.39
C PHE A 87 -2.32 -9.75 6.92
N GLY A 88 -3.54 -9.55 7.43
CA GLY A 88 -3.85 -9.51 8.87
C GLY A 88 -3.46 -8.20 9.55
N ILE A 89 -3.18 -7.15 8.78
CA ILE A 89 -2.83 -5.82 9.29
C ILE A 89 -4.11 -5.06 9.64
N GLN A 90 -4.17 -4.57 10.87
CA GLN A 90 -5.34 -3.90 11.41
C GLN A 90 -4.96 -2.91 12.51
N GLY A 91 -5.76 -1.86 12.68
CA GLY A 91 -5.59 -0.88 13.74
C GLY A 91 -6.94 -0.49 14.33
N SER A 92 -7.03 -0.53 15.65
CA SER A 92 -8.12 0.01 16.45
C SER A 92 -7.52 0.84 17.61
N PRO A 93 -8.32 1.61 18.34
CA PRO A 93 -7.84 2.35 19.51
C PRO A 93 -7.19 1.48 20.60
N SER A 94 -7.56 0.20 20.68
CA SER A 94 -7.07 -0.73 21.70
C SER A 94 -6.05 -1.76 21.17
N HIS A 95 -5.96 -1.95 19.86
CA HIS A 95 -5.12 -2.98 19.28
C HIS A 95 -4.58 -2.56 17.92
N VAL A 96 -3.26 -2.60 17.76
CA VAL A 96 -2.57 -2.30 16.50
C VAL A 96 -1.70 -3.48 16.12
N ARG A 97 -1.90 -3.98 14.89
CA ARG A 97 -1.04 -4.94 14.23
C ARG A 97 -0.56 -4.36 12.91
N SER A 98 0.71 -3.96 12.88
CA SER A 98 1.37 -3.30 11.74
C SER A 98 2.32 -4.22 10.95
N SER A 99 2.44 -5.48 11.35
CA SER A 99 3.29 -6.45 10.65
C SER A 99 2.71 -7.86 10.62
N THR A 100 3.28 -8.67 9.73
CA THR A 100 3.04 -10.10 9.63
C THR A 100 4.36 -10.84 9.45
N LYS A 101 4.35 -12.18 9.58
CA LYS A 101 5.55 -12.99 9.36
C LYS A 101 6.05 -12.80 7.93
N HIS A 102 7.35 -12.61 7.77
CA HIS A 102 7.93 -12.39 6.44
C HIS A 102 7.80 -13.66 5.58
N PRO A 103 7.36 -13.57 4.31
CA PRO A 103 7.02 -14.74 3.49
C PRO A 103 8.23 -15.59 3.07
N VAL A 104 9.45 -15.04 3.14
CA VAL A 104 10.68 -15.72 2.72
C VAL A 104 11.55 -16.14 3.91
N ASP A 105 11.51 -15.39 5.00
CA ASP A 105 12.34 -15.64 6.20
C ASP A 105 11.45 -15.61 7.45
N PRO A 106 11.11 -16.77 8.04
CA PRO A 106 10.25 -16.85 9.22
C PRO A 106 10.78 -16.12 10.46
N LYS A 107 12.06 -15.74 10.50
CA LYS A 107 12.66 -14.99 11.61
C LYS A 107 12.45 -13.48 11.47
N ARG A 108 12.04 -13.00 10.29
CA ARG A 108 11.78 -11.60 10.00
C ARG A 108 10.29 -11.29 9.98
N GLN A 109 9.98 -10.02 10.13
CA GLN A 109 8.64 -9.47 10.00
C GLN A 109 8.57 -8.60 8.75
N LEU A 110 7.44 -8.64 8.06
CA LEU A 110 7.11 -7.71 6.99
C LEU A 110 6.18 -6.63 7.56
N TYR A 111 6.63 -5.38 7.56
CA TYR A 111 5.90 -4.24 8.09
C TYR A 111 5.07 -3.55 6.99
N PHE A 112 3.93 -2.99 7.37
CA PHE A 112 3.06 -2.23 6.47
C PHE A 112 2.99 -0.78 6.95
N LEU A 113 3.53 0.12 6.14
CA LEU A 113 3.67 1.53 6.47
C LEU A 113 2.80 2.37 5.55
N SER A 114 2.15 3.40 6.10
CA SER A 114 1.37 4.32 5.30
C SER A 114 2.28 5.45 4.80
N ASP A 115 1.97 5.99 3.64
CA ASP A 115 2.57 7.23 3.15
C ASP A 115 2.32 8.38 4.15
N PHE A 116 3.37 8.70 4.90
CA PHE A 116 3.33 9.67 5.98
C PHE A 116 2.99 11.09 5.49
N PRO A 117 3.59 11.63 4.41
CA PRO A 117 3.13 12.88 3.80
C PRO A 117 1.64 12.91 3.48
N HIS A 118 1.07 11.83 2.93
CA HIS A 118 -0.36 11.76 2.65
C HIS A 118 -1.20 11.77 3.92
N LEU A 119 -0.75 11.11 5.00
CA LEU A 119 -1.43 11.17 6.29
C LEU A 119 -1.47 12.60 6.84
N LEU A 120 -0.35 13.30 6.87
CA LEU A 120 -0.30 14.68 7.36
C LEU A 120 -1.19 15.62 6.55
N LYS A 121 -1.18 15.46 5.22
CA LYS A 121 -2.05 16.23 4.30
C LYS A 121 -3.52 16.00 4.62
N ASN A 122 -3.93 14.74 4.87
CA ASN A 122 -5.30 14.40 5.23
C ASN A 122 -5.70 14.98 6.59
N VAL A 123 -4.81 14.94 7.59
CA VAL A 123 -5.05 15.57 8.90
C VAL A 123 -5.21 17.08 8.75
N ARG A 124 -4.31 17.75 8.03
CA ARG A 124 -4.42 19.19 7.76
C ARG A 124 -5.74 19.53 7.07
N ASN A 125 -6.11 18.80 6.01
CA ASN A 125 -7.34 19.06 5.27
C ASN A 125 -8.60 18.86 6.14
N GLY A 126 -8.59 17.84 7.00
CA GLY A 126 -9.67 17.62 7.96
C GLY A 126 -9.77 18.76 8.96
N PHE A 127 -8.64 19.22 9.50
CA PHE A 127 -8.58 20.36 10.40
C PHE A 127 -9.10 21.65 9.75
N VAL A 128 -8.63 21.97 8.54
CA VAL A 128 -9.04 23.17 7.80
C VAL A 128 -10.53 23.13 7.44
N GLY A 129 -11.03 21.96 7.02
CA GLY A 129 -12.41 21.84 6.53
C GLY A 129 -13.47 21.74 7.63
N LYS A 130 -13.15 21.12 8.79
CA LYS A 130 -14.15 20.79 9.82
C LYS A 130 -13.69 21.06 11.26
N GLY A 131 -12.40 21.29 11.48
CA GLY A 131 -11.81 21.22 12.82
C GLY A 131 -11.82 19.80 13.40
N TYR A 132 -11.35 19.67 14.63
CA TYR A 132 -11.27 18.41 15.37
C TYR A 132 -11.82 18.54 16.78
N LEU A 133 -12.55 17.52 17.22
CA LEU A 133 -12.91 17.36 18.62
C LEU A 133 -11.72 16.78 19.37
N THR A 134 -11.28 17.49 20.40
CA THR A 134 -10.22 17.06 21.32
C THR A 134 -10.79 16.99 22.74
N PRO A 135 -10.11 16.34 23.69
CA PRO A 135 -10.54 16.36 25.10
C PRO A 135 -10.70 17.77 25.69
N ALA A 136 -10.01 18.77 25.14
CA ALA A 136 -10.09 20.17 25.56
C ALA A 136 -11.20 20.97 24.86
N GLY A 137 -11.94 20.36 23.93
CA GLY A 137 -12.99 21.01 23.14
C GLY A 137 -12.77 20.91 21.63
N HIS A 138 -13.61 21.61 20.88
CA HIS A 138 -13.54 21.67 19.42
C HIS A 138 -12.48 22.70 18.99
N VAL A 139 -11.48 22.23 18.25
CA VAL A 139 -10.42 23.06 17.69
C VAL A 139 -10.69 23.24 16.20
N HIS A 140 -10.83 24.47 15.74
CA HIS A 140 -11.05 24.80 14.34
C HIS A 140 -10.26 26.05 13.96
N ILE A 141 -10.15 26.32 12.66
CA ILE A 141 -9.58 27.58 12.20
C ILE A 141 -10.64 28.67 12.48
N GLY A 142 -10.26 29.71 13.21
CA GLY A 142 -11.11 30.86 13.50
C GLY A 142 -11.22 31.81 12.31
N ILE A 143 -11.79 31.32 11.20
CA ILE A 143 -12.21 32.15 10.07
C ILE A 143 -13.69 32.49 10.26
#